data_AF-A0A4U1AKG2-F1
#
_entry.id   AF-A0A4U1AKG2-F1
#
_cell.length_a   1.000
_cell.length_b   1.000
_cell.length_c   1.000
_cell.angle_alpha   90.00
_cell.angle_beta   90.00
_cell.angle_gamma   90.00
#
_symmetry.space_group_name_H-M   'P 1'
#
loop_
_entity.id
_entity.type
_entity.pdbx_description
1 polymer ?
#
loop_
_entity_poly.entity_id
_entity_poly.type
_entity_poly.pdbx_seq_one_letter_code
_entity_poly.pdbx_strand_id
1 'polypeptide(L)'
;MQFFTNLQEWFVATHLQEQIKDVDFAGLFTNPWFIIPFGLMVCYMLFRQKWKDLIIITILVAIWWVSGTDYMNSLLVNGEIQIEKILPVIFGGAAVLGFVIYLLFGRSD
;
A
#
# COMPACT_ATOMS: atom_id res chain seq x y z
N MET A 1 -4.77 -9.05 32.91
CA MET A 1 -3.33 -8.74 32.74
C MET A 1 -2.63 -9.83 31.92
N GLN A 2 -2.63 -11.09 32.38
CA GLN A 2 -1.93 -12.22 31.73
C GLN A 2 -2.33 -12.50 30.27
N PHE A 3 -3.59 -12.30 29.90
CA PHE A 3 -4.07 -12.43 28.51
C PHE A 3 -3.42 -11.41 27.56
N PHE A 4 -3.24 -10.16 28.00
CA PHE A 4 -2.57 -9.12 27.20
C PHE A 4 -1.08 -9.38 27.08
N THR A 5 -0.44 -9.88 28.13
CA THR A 5 0.98 -10.28 28.10
C THR A 5 1.20 -11.42 27.12
N ASN A 6 0.36 -12.46 27.14
CA ASN A 6 0.44 -13.58 26.21
C ASN A 6 0.18 -13.17 24.75
N LEU A 7 -0.75 -12.22 24.52
CA LEU A 7 -0.97 -11.67 23.18
C LEU A 7 0.22 -10.86 22.68
N GLN A 8 0.84 -10.06 23.54
CA GLN A 8 2.04 -9.30 23.20
C GLN A 8 3.22 -10.24 22.93
N GLU A 9 3.43 -11.26 23.75
CA GLU A 9 4.48 -12.27 23.55
C GLU A 9 4.26 -13.09 22.28
N TRP A 10 3.01 -13.48 21.97
CA TRP A 10 2.67 -14.13 20.70
C TRP A 10 2.94 -13.21 19.50
N PHE A 11 2.52 -11.94 19.59
CA PHE A 11 2.74 -10.95 18.52
C PHE A 11 4.23 -10.72 18.26
N VAL A 12 5.04 -10.59 19.32
CA VAL A 12 6.51 -10.47 19.19
C VAL A 12 7.11 -11.76 18.62
N ALA A 13 6.65 -12.94 19.06
CA ALA A 13 7.13 -14.24 18.59
C ALA A 13 6.80 -14.52 17.12
N THR A 14 5.78 -13.87 16.55
CA THR A 14 5.46 -14.04 15.12
C THR A 14 6.45 -13.33 14.18
N HIS A 15 7.34 -12.46 14.71
CA HIS A 15 8.28 -11.66 13.91
C HIS A 15 7.59 -10.87 12.77
N LEU A 16 6.28 -10.64 12.85
CA LEU A 16 5.50 -9.99 11.79
C LEU A 16 6.02 -8.59 11.49
N GLN A 17 6.52 -7.88 12.51
CA GLN A 17 7.10 -6.55 12.32
C GLN A 17 8.37 -6.59 11.45
N GLU A 18 9.24 -7.58 11.65
CA GLU A 18 10.45 -7.77 10.81
C GLU A 18 10.05 -8.23 9.42
N GLN A 19 9.07 -9.15 9.31
CA GLN A 19 8.55 -9.60 8.01
C GLN A 19 7.96 -8.46 7.18
N ILE A 20 7.24 -7.51 7.80
CA ILE A 20 6.69 -6.34 7.09
C ILE A 20 7.79 -5.38 6.66
N LYS A 21 8.86 -5.25 7.46
CA LYS A 21 9.96 -4.33 7.19
C LYS A 21 10.89 -4.84 6.08
N ASP A 22 11.07 -6.16 6.01
CA ASP A 22 11.87 -6.86 5.00
C ASP A 22 10.98 -7.53 3.92
N VAL A 23 9.74 -7.06 3.74
CA VAL A 23 8.86 -7.61 2.70
C VAL A 23 9.54 -7.38 1.35
N ASP A 24 9.97 -8.49 0.74
CA ASP A 24 10.48 -8.49 -0.62
C ASP A 24 9.30 -8.22 -1.57
N PHE A 25 9.19 -6.96 -1.99
CA PHE A 25 8.14 -6.49 -2.91
C PHE A 25 8.14 -7.26 -4.22
N ALA A 26 9.31 -7.64 -4.73
CA ALA A 26 9.43 -8.47 -5.91
C ALA A 26 9.02 -9.92 -5.59
N GLY A 27 9.44 -10.41 -4.42
CA GLY A 27 9.07 -11.72 -3.87
C GLY A 27 7.56 -11.96 -3.81
N LEU A 28 6.76 -10.94 -3.48
CA LEU A 28 5.30 -11.06 -3.39
C LEU A 28 4.64 -11.41 -4.73
N PHE A 29 5.05 -10.76 -5.82
CA PHE A 29 4.52 -11.04 -7.16
C PHE A 29 5.13 -12.30 -7.79
N THR A 30 6.23 -12.82 -7.24
CA THR A 30 6.72 -14.16 -7.59
C THR A 30 6.05 -15.27 -6.78
N ASN A 31 5.31 -14.94 -5.70
CA ASN A 31 4.63 -15.91 -4.87
C ASN A 31 3.33 -16.39 -5.54
N PRO A 32 3.20 -17.68 -5.90
CA PRO A 32 1.99 -18.23 -6.52
C PRO A 32 0.74 -17.99 -5.69
N TRP A 33 0.84 -18.03 -4.36
CA TRP A 33 -0.27 -17.84 -3.44
C TRP A 33 -0.81 -16.41 -3.42
N PHE A 34 -0.03 -15.44 -3.88
CA PHE A 34 -0.50 -14.07 -4.05
C PHE A 34 -0.95 -13.81 -5.49
N ILE A 35 -0.12 -14.16 -6.47
CA ILE A 35 -0.38 -13.79 -7.88
C ILE A 35 -1.60 -14.50 -8.47
N ILE A 36 -1.89 -15.75 -8.07
CA ILE A 36 -3.05 -16.49 -8.55
C ILE A 36 -4.37 -15.84 -8.09
N PRO A 37 -4.63 -15.64 -6.79
CA PRO A 37 -5.86 -14.99 -6.36
C PRO A 37 -5.93 -13.53 -6.80
N PHE A 38 -4.81 -12.79 -6.80
CA PHE A 38 -4.76 -11.41 -7.28
C PHE A 38 -5.10 -11.33 -8.77
N GLY A 39 -4.51 -12.18 -9.60
CA GLY A 39 -4.80 -12.28 -11.03
C GLY A 39 -6.25 -12.66 -11.31
N LEU A 40 -6.80 -13.63 -10.56
CA LEU A 40 -8.22 -14.01 -10.66
C LEU A 40 -9.14 -12.84 -10.31
N MET A 41 -8.84 -12.08 -9.24
CA MET A 41 -9.59 -10.88 -8.87
C MET A 41 -9.57 -9.83 -9.99
N VAL A 42 -8.40 -9.53 -10.54
CA VAL A 42 -8.24 -8.55 -11.64
C VAL A 42 -8.98 -9.01 -12.90
N CYS A 43 -8.82 -10.28 -13.31
CA CYS A 43 -9.53 -10.86 -14.45
C CYS A 43 -11.05 -10.83 -14.26
N TYR A 44 -11.54 -11.14 -13.05
CA TYR A 44 -12.96 -11.07 -12.72
C TYR A 44 -13.49 -9.63 -12.82
N MET A 45 -12.73 -8.65 -12.31
CA MET A 45 -13.10 -7.24 -12.39
C MET A 45 -13.11 -6.71 -13.83
N LEU A 46 -12.14 -7.13 -14.66
CA LEU A 46 -12.12 -6.84 -16.09
C LEU A 46 -13.34 -7.43 -16.80
N PHE A 47 -13.66 -8.70 -16.54
CA PHE A 47 -14.85 -9.37 -17.08
C PHE A 47 -16.15 -8.64 -16.70
N ARG A 48 -16.24 -8.14 -15.47
CA ARG A 48 -17.39 -7.37 -14.97
C ARG A 48 -17.34 -5.88 -15.32
N GLN A 49 -16.35 -5.45 -16.11
CA GLN A 49 -16.15 -4.05 -16.51
C GLN A 49 -16.13 -3.06 -15.33
N LYS A 50 -15.55 -3.49 -14.20
CA LYS A 50 -15.41 -2.70 -12.97
C LYS A 50 -14.24 -1.72 -13.07
N TRP A 51 -14.29 -0.83 -14.05
CA TRP A 51 -13.19 0.10 -14.37
C TRP A 51 -12.84 1.04 -13.21
N LYS A 52 -13.83 1.52 -12.45
CA LYS A 52 -13.62 2.37 -11.26
C LYS A 52 -12.73 1.64 -10.24
N ASP A 53 -13.11 0.40 -9.90
CA ASP A 53 -12.39 -0.41 -8.92
C ASP A 53 -10.97 -0.77 -9.39
N LEU A 54 -10.80 -1.09 -10.69
CA LEU A 54 -9.49 -1.39 -11.26
C LEU A 54 -8.54 -0.19 -11.21
N ILE A 55 -9.04 1.02 -11.49
CA ILE A 55 -8.25 2.24 -11.39
C ILE A 55 -7.82 2.47 -9.94
N ILE A 56 -8.73 2.28 -8.97
CA ILE A 56 -8.43 2.43 -7.55
C ILE A 56 -7.36 1.42 -7.10
N ILE A 57 -7.51 0.14 -7.47
CA ILE A 57 -6.50 -0.89 -7.15
C ILE A 57 -5.14 -0.53 -7.75
N THR A 58 -5.13 -0.07 -9.00
CA THR A 58 -3.88 0.34 -9.67
C THR A 58 -3.21 1.49 -8.93
N ILE A 59 -3.98 2.48 -8.47
CA ILE A 59 -3.47 3.61 -7.67
C ILE A 59 -2.91 3.10 -6.34
N LEU A 60 -3.60 2.18 -5.65
CA LEU A 60 -3.12 1.63 -4.38
C LEU A 60 -1.80 0.87 -4.55
N VAL A 61 -1.68 0.06 -5.60
CA VAL A 61 -0.42 -0.64 -5.93
C VAL A 61 0.68 0.37 -6.27
N ALA A 62 0.36 1.43 -7.01
CA ALA A 62 1.33 2.47 -7.35
C ALA A 62 1.82 3.26 -6.11
N ILE A 63 0.91 3.68 -5.22
CA ILE A 63 1.28 4.36 -3.96
C ILE A 63 2.16 3.44 -3.12
N TRP A 64 1.76 2.17 -3.01
CA TRP A 64 2.51 1.19 -2.25
C TRP A 64 3.90 0.97 -2.83
N TRP A 65 4.04 0.86 -4.15
CA TRP A 65 5.33 0.76 -4.81
C TRP A 65 6.21 2.00 -4.60
N VAL A 66 5.65 3.20 -4.76
CA VAL A 66 6.38 4.46 -4.53
C VAL A 66 6.86 4.56 -3.09
N SER A 67 6.11 4.03 -2.12
CA SER A 67 6.49 4.05 -0.71
C SER A 67 7.81 3.33 -0.40
N GLY A 68 8.16 2.31 -1.19
CA GLY A 68 9.39 1.53 -1.06
C GLY A 68 10.58 2.05 -1.87
N THR A 69 10.43 3.17 -2.59
CA THR A 69 11.51 3.73 -3.42
C THR A 69 12.57 4.45 -2.57
N ASP A 70 13.80 4.51 -3.08
CA ASP A 70 14.90 5.26 -2.45
C ASP A 70 14.56 6.74 -2.22
N TYR A 71 13.69 7.30 -3.07
CA TYR A 71 13.18 8.66 -2.90
C TYR A 71 12.47 8.85 -1.55
N MET A 72 11.68 7.87 -1.09
CA MET A 72 11.03 7.94 0.24
C MET A 72 12.01 7.82 1.39
N ASN A 73 13.02 6.98 1.25
CA ASN A 73 14.09 6.87 2.23
C ASN A 73 14.89 8.19 2.34
N SER A 74 15.01 8.94 1.24
CA SER A 74 15.72 10.22 1.19
C SER A 74 14.97 11.42 1.81
N LEU A 75 13.69 11.24 2.17
CA LEU A 75 12.88 12.28 2.84
C LEU A 75 13.33 12.52 4.29
N LEU A 76 13.97 11.52 4.89
CA LEU A 76 14.56 11.60 6.22
C LEU A 76 16.05 11.82 6.06
N VAL A 77 16.55 12.99 6.48
CA VAL A 77 17.98 13.29 6.49
C VAL A 77 18.38 13.54 7.94
N ASN A 78 19.32 12.77 8.45
CA ASN A 78 19.78 12.83 9.84
C ASN A 78 18.66 12.67 10.89
N GLY A 79 17.55 11.99 10.55
CA GLY A 79 16.40 11.81 11.42
C GLY A 79 15.42 12.99 11.45
N GLU A 80 15.67 14.04 10.67
CA GLU A 80 14.78 15.18 10.51
C GLU A 80 14.00 15.09 9.19
N ILE A 81 12.71 15.43 9.26
CA ILE A 81 11.84 15.50 8.09
C ILE A 81 12.19 16.78 7.33
N GLN A 82 12.69 16.64 6.11
CA GLN A 82 12.91 17.80 5.25
C GLN A 82 11.58 18.25 4.64
N ILE A 83 11.03 19.35 5.17
CA ILE A 83 9.73 19.90 4.75
C ILE A 83 9.69 20.15 3.23
N GLU A 84 10.78 20.65 2.64
CA GLU A 84 10.86 20.92 1.21
C GLU A 84 10.69 19.65 0.35
N LYS A 85 11.18 18.51 0.83
CA LYS A 85 11.11 17.23 0.10
C LYS A 85 9.81 16.48 0.34
N ILE A 86 9.21 16.61 1.53
CA ILE A 86 7.94 15.95 1.85
C ILE A 86 6.75 16.68 1.22
N LEU A 87 6.86 17.99 0.98
CA LEU A 87 5.77 18.81 0.47
C LEU A 87 5.21 18.30 -0.87
N PRO A 88 6.03 17.98 -1.90
CA PRO A 88 5.53 17.38 -3.14
C PRO A 88 4.79 16.05 -2.93
N VAL A 89 5.24 15.24 -1.96
CA VAL A 89 4.62 13.94 -1.65
C VAL A 89 3.26 14.13 -1.00
N ILE A 90 3.14 15.08 -0.06
CA ILE A 90 1.86 15.42 0.58
C ILE A 90 0.88 15.99 -0.44
N PHE A 91 1.33 16.92 -1.30
CA PHE A 91 0.48 17.49 -2.36
C PHE A 91 0.04 16.42 -3.37
N GLY A 92 0.97 15.58 -3.83
CA GLY A 92 0.67 14.45 -4.71
C GLY A 92 -0.33 13.49 -4.07
N GLY A 93 -0.10 13.11 -2.80
CA GLY A 93 -1.00 12.26 -2.04
C GLY A 93 -2.39 12.85 -1.88
N ALA A 94 -2.50 14.15 -1.55
CA ALA A 94 -3.78 14.85 -1.45
C ALA A 94 -4.52 14.91 -2.80
N ALA A 95 -3.82 15.15 -3.90
CA ALA A 95 -4.41 15.15 -5.25
C ALA A 95 -4.93 13.77 -5.63
N VAL A 96 -4.16 12.72 -5.37
CA VAL A 96 -4.56 11.32 -5.62
C VAL A 96 -5.74 10.93 -4.74
N LEU A 97 -5.75 11.33 -3.47
CA LEU A 97 -6.88 11.11 -2.57
C LEU A 97 -8.15 11.79 -3.08
N GLY A 98 -8.06 13.06 -3.50
CA GLY A 98 -9.17 13.79 -4.10
C GLY A 98 -9.71 13.10 -5.36
N PHE A 99 -8.81 12.57 -6.20
CA PHE A 99 -9.18 11.80 -7.38
C PHE A 99 -9.90 10.49 -7.03
N VAL A 100 -9.42 9.75 -6.02
CA VAL A 100 -10.08 8.51 -5.54
C VAL A 100 -11.47 8.83 -4.97
N ILE A 101 -11.60 9.90 -4.18
CA ILE A 101 -12.90 10.35 -3.66
C ILE A 101 -13.85 10.70 -4.81
N TYR A 102 -13.37 11.38 -5.84
CA TYR A 102 -14.17 11.68 -7.04
C TYR A 102 -14.61 10.41 -7.77
N LEU A 103 -13.74 9.40 -7.91
CA LEU A 103 -14.12 8.13 -8.53
C LEU A 103 -15.16 7.34 -7.73
N LEU A 104 -15.09 7.40 -6.39
CA LEU A 104 -16.02 6.71 -5.50
C LEU A 104 -17.39 7.39 -5.42
N PHE A 105 -17.44 8.73 -5.34
CA PHE A 105 -18.67 9.48 -5.07
C PHE A 105 -19.10 10.42 -6.20
N GLY A 106 -18.15 10.94 -6.97
CA GLY A 106 -18.40 11.95 -8.01
C GLY A 106 -18.98 11.38 -9.29
N ARG A 107 -18.81 10.07 -9.54
CA ARG A 107 -19.49 9.36 -10.62
C ARG A 107 -20.53 8.40 -10.03
N SER A 108 -21.60 8.98 -9.49
CA SER A 108 -22.90 8.29 -9.44
C SER A 108 -23.19 7.81 -10.85
N ASP A 109 -23.54 6.53 -11.00
CA ASP A 109 -24.29 6.12 -12.18
C ASP A 109 -25.63 6.89 -12.24
#